data_AF-A0A497SMW9-F1
#
_entry.id   AF-A0A497SMW9-F1
#
_cell.length_a   1.000
_cell.length_b   1.000
_cell.length_c   1.000
_cell.angle_alpha   90.00
_cell.angle_beta   90.00
_cell.angle_gamma   90.00
#
_symmetry.space_group_name_H-M   'P 1'
#
loop_
_entity.id
_entity.type
_entity.pdbx_description
1 polymer ?
#
loop_
_entity_poly.entity_id
_entity_poly.type
_entity_poly.pdbx_seq_one_letter_code
_entity_poly.pdbx_strand_id
1 'polypeptide(L)'
;MDTRVFDDGRSISNLAYIYASRITDAFEPKEYDVIFGPSYKGIPLSVATAISLDKDFHLNKGYLFDRKELKGHGEATNQDLQKIGLLDIK
;
A
#
# COMPACT_ATOMS: atom_id res chain seq x y z
N MET A 1 -5.25 -14.20 -21.18
CA MET A 1 -5.40 -14.82 -19.85
C MET A 1 -4.29 -14.28 -18.98
N ASP A 2 -4.58 -13.54 -17.90
CA ASP A 2 -4.08 -13.93 -16.56
C ASP A 2 -4.65 -13.07 -15.41
N THR A 3 -4.92 -13.75 -14.29
CA THR A 3 -5.17 -13.28 -12.92
C THR A 3 -6.43 -12.45 -12.60
N ARG A 4 -7.55 -13.11 -12.29
CA ARG A 4 -8.48 -12.59 -11.26
C ARG A 4 -9.26 -13.73 -10.61
N VAL A 5 -8.55 -14.51 -9.78
CA VAL A 5 -9.18 -15.50 -8.87
C VAL A 5 -9.71 -14.81 -7.59
N PHE A 6 -9.26 -13.58 -7.31
CA PHE A 6 -9.72 -12.76 -6.17
C PHE A 6 -10.31 -11.46 -6.70
N ASP A 7 -11.62 -11.47 -6.86
CA ASP A 7 -12.29 -10.60 -7.81
C ASP A 7 -13.61 -10.01 -7.24
N ASP A 8 -14.10 -10.62 -6.15
CA ASP A 8 -15.22 -10.17 -5.34
C ASP A 8 -14.77 -9.75 -3.92
N GLY A 9 -15.70 -9.14 -3.18
CA GLY A 9 -15.47 -8.66 -1.81
C GLY A 9 -15.16 -9.78 -0.80
N ARG A 10 -15.71 -10.98 -1.00
CA ARG A 10 -15.51 -12.11 -0.09
C ARG A 10 -14.09 -12.65 -0.21
N SER A 11 -13.61 -12.77 -1.44
CA SER A 11 -12.29 -13.26 -1.81
C SER A 11 -11.19 -12.34 -1.28
N ILE A 12 -11.32 -11.03 -1.47
CA ILE A 12 -10.34 -10.06 -0.94
C ILE A 12 -10.40 -9.95 0.59
N SER A 13 -11.59 -10.08 1.21
CA SER A 13 -11.74 -10.10 2.67
C SER A 13 -11.06 -11.33 3.28
N ASN A 14 -11.22 -12.51 2.69
CA ASN A 14 -10.56 -13.73 3.15
C ASN A 14 -9.05 -13.61 3.01
N LEU A 15 -8.57 -13.06 1.89
CA LEU A 15 -7.15 -12.84 1.67
C LEU A 15 -6.58 -11.86 2.70
N ALA A 16 -7.27 -10.75 2.96
CA ALA A 16 -6.88 -9.78 3.97
C ALA A 16 -6.78 -10.40 5.37
N TYR A 17 -7.75 -11.22 5.77
CA TYR A 17 -7.72 -11.94 7.04
C TYR A 17 -6.50 -12.87 7.15
N ILE A 18 -6.21 -13.63 6.09
CA ILE A 18 -5.04 -14.51 6.07
C ILE A 18 -3.75 -13.69 6.21
N TYR A 19 -3.61 -12.57 5.49
CA TYR A 19 -2.43 -11.70 5.61
C TYR A 19 -2.32 -11.07 7.00
N ALA A 20 -3.41 -10.53 7.54
CA ALA A 20 -3.44 -9.93 8.87
C ALA A 20 -3.04 -10.95 9.95
N SER A 21 -3.62 -12.16 9.91
CA SER A 21 -3.25 -13.27 10.81
C SER A 21 -1.76 -13.60 10.76
N ARG A 22 -1.18 -13.68 9.56
CA ARG A 22 0.26 -13.98 9.45
C ARG A 22 1.15 -12.84 9.92
N ILE A 23 0.71 -11.59 9.77
CA ILE A 23 1.43 -10.44 10.30
C ILE A 23 1.39 -10.48 11.83
N THR A 24 0.24 -10.74 12.45
CA THR A 24 0.13 -10.83 13.91
C THR A 24 0.89 -12.01 14.51
N ASP A 25 1.04 -13.10 13.76
CA ASP A 25 1.83 -14.26 14.18
C ASP A 25 3.34 -14.02 14.04
N ALA A 26 3.75 -13.19 13.08
CA ALA A 26 5.16 -12.99 12.72
C ALA A 26 5.80 -11.77 13.38
N PHE A 27 5.00 -10.77 13.77
CA PHE A 27 5.49 -9.49 14.28
C PHE A 27 4.71 -9.05 15.53
N GLU A 28 5.43 -8.51 16.50
CA GLU A 28 4.86 -7.78 17.61
C GLU A 28 4.23 -6.46 17.11
N PRO A 29 3.08 -6.02 17.66
CA PRO A 29 2.40 -4.82 17.18
C PRO A 29 3.25 -3.54 17.15
N LYS A 30 4.31 -3.44 17.95
CA LYS A 30 5.20 -2.27 18.01
C LYS A 30 6.30 -2.25 16.94
N GLU A 31 6.47 -3.34 16.18
CA GLU A 31 7.54 -3.46 15.18
C GLU A 31 7.20 -2.78 13.85
N TYR A 32 5.92 -2.43 13.65
CA TYR A 32 5.45 -1.81 12.42
C TYR A 32 4.28 -0.86 12.69
N ASP A 33 4.22 0.21 11.92
CA ASP A 33 3.14 1.21 12.01
C ASP A 33 2.24 1.21 10.78
N VAL A 34 2.74 0.70 9.64
CA VAL A 34 2.11 0.86 8.33
C VAL A 34 2.24 -0.40 7.49
N ILE A 35 1.19 -0.71 6.72
CA ILE A 35 1.18 -1.72 5.65
C ILE A 35 1.47 -1.05 4.30
N PHE A 36 2.60 -1.39 3.67
CA PHE A 36 2.97 -0.87 2.35
C PHE A 36 2.50 -1.80 1.22
N GLY A 37 1.74 -1.25 0.27
CA GLY A 37 1.25 -1.96 -0.91
C GLY A 37 1.85 -1.41 -2.20
N PRO A 38 2.70 -2.14 -2.93
CA PRO A 38 3.28 -1.65 -4.17
C PRO A 38 2.22 -1.50 -5.28
N SER A 39 2.34 -0.42 -6.06
CA SER A 39 1.46 -0.08 -7.17
C SER A 39 1.47 -1.13 -8.29
N TYR A 40 0.34 -1.56 -8.85
CA TYR A 40 -1.06 -1.17 -8.56
C TYR A 40 -1.83 -2.24 -7.79
N LYS A 41 -1.46 -3.51 -7.98
CA LYS A 41 -2.16 -4.68 -7.41
C LYS A 41 -1.99 -4.79 -5.89
N GLY A 42 -0.91 -4.24 -5.33
CA GLY A 42 -0.66 -4.23 -3.89
C GLY A 42 -1.53 -3.22 -3.14
N ILE A 43 -2.05 -2.18 -3.80
CA ILE A 43 -2.88 -1.14 -3.19
C ILE A 43 -4.16 -1.73 -2.55
N PRO A 44 -5.03 -2.46 -3.29
CA PRO A 44 -6.24 -3.02 -2.68
C PRO A 44 -5.91 -4.02 -1.57
N LEU A 45 -4.80 -4.74 -1.69
CA LEU A 45 -4.38 -5.70 -0.67
C LEU A 45 -3.88 -5.02 0.60
N SER A 46 -3.08 -3.96 0.52
CA SER A 46 -2.60 -3.24 1.70
C SER A 46 -3.74 -2.56 2.46
N VAL A 47 -4.68 -1.94 1.73
CA VAL A 47 -5.89 -1.35 2.31
C VAL A 47 -6.73 -2.40 3.02
N ALA A 48 -7.03 -3.51 2.33
CA ALA A 48 -7.87 -4.57 2.91
C ALA A 48 -7.20 -5.22 4.13
N THR A 49 -5.87 -5.41 4.09
CA THR A 49 -5.10 -5.97 5.22
C THR A 49 -5.12 -5.03 6.43
N ALA A 50 -4.95 -3.71 6.23
CA ALA A 50 -5.04 -2.74 7.31
C ALA A 50 -6.44 -2.72 7.95
N ILE A 51 -7.50 -2.84 7.15
CA ILE A 51 -8.88 -2.98 7.63
C ILE A 51 -9.04 -4.25 8.49
N SER A 52 -8.49 -5.39 8.04
CA SER A 52 -8.60 -6.64 8.79
C SER A 52 -7.77 -6.63 10.08
N LEU A 53 -6.61 -6.00 10.10
CA LEU A 53 -5.82 -5.80 11.32
C LEU A 53 -6.61 -5.05 12.40
N ASP A 54 -7.32 -3.98 12.05
CA ASP A 54 -8.15 -3.24 13.01
C ASP A 54 -9.39 -4.05 13.41
N LYS A 55 -10.14 -4.56 12.43
CA LYS A 55 -11.42 -5.23 12.64
C LYS A 55 -11.28 -6.56 13.40
N ASP A 56 -10.34 -7.40 13.00
CA ASP A 56 -10.24 -8.80 13.45
C ASP A 56 -9.18 -8.99 14.54
N PHE A 57 -8.20 -8.08 14.65
CA PHE A 57 -7.09 -8.18 15.62
C PHE A 57 -6.94 -6.95 16.53
N HIS A 58 -7.79 -5.92 16.39
CA HIS A 58 -7.76 -4.68 17.17
C HIS A 58 -6.44 -3.91 17.07
N LEU A 59 -5.76 -4.03 15.93
CA LEU A 59 -4.51 -3.35 15.61
C LEU A 59 -4.76 -2.27 14.56
N ASN A 60 -4.99 -1.04 15.00
CA ASN A 60 -5.12 0.10 14.11
C ASN A 60 -3.75 0.49 13.52
N LYS A 61 -3.56 0.20 12.23
CA LYS A 61 -2.32 0.42 11.48
C LYS A 61 -2.59 1.23 10.24
N GLY A 62 -1.65 2.10 9.88
CA GLY A 62 -1.74 2.87 8.65
C GLY A 62 -1.53 2.02 7.41
N TYR A 63 -1.79 2.59 6.23
CA TYR A 63 -1.41 1.98 4.95
C TYR A 63 -0.79 3.04 4.03
N LEU A 64 0.17 2.62 3.21
CA LEU A 64 0.83 3.47 2.21
C LEU A 64 1.00 2.69 0.90
N PHE A 65 1.16 3.42 -0.20
CA PHE A 65 1.48 2.85 -1.51
C PHE A 65 2.28 3.86 -2.34
N ASP A 66 3.16 3.35 -3.18
CA ASP A 66 3.88 4.16 -4.17
C ASP A 66 3.00 4.45 -5.38
N ARG A 67 3.44 5.35 -6.26
CA ARG A 67 2.81 5.65 -7.55
C ARG A 67 3.84 5.45 -8.65
N LYS A 68 3.48 4.75 -9.72
CA LYS A 68 4.37 4.54 -10.88
C LYS A 68 4.55 5.77 -11.77
N GLU A 69 3.69 6.78 -11.67
CA GLU A 69 3.80 8.02 -12.46
C GLU A 69 4.04 9.25 -11.57
N LEU A 70 4.95 10.12 -12.01
CA LEU A 70 5.15 11.46 -11.46
C LEU A 70 3.87 12.29 -11.67
N LYS A 71 3.45 13.03 -10.65
CA LYS A 71 2.25 13.88 -10.73
C LYS A 71 2.42 14.96 -11.80
N GLY A 72 1.46 15.08 -12.72
CA GLY A 72 1.34 16.22 -13.64
C GLY A 72 0.59 17.44 -13.09
N HIS A 73 -0.10 17.31 -11.94
CA HIS A 73 -0.75 18.43 -11.23
C HIS A 73 -1.11 18.02 -9.77
N GLY A 74 -0.82 18.90 -8.80
CA GLY A 74 -1.25 18.81 -7.39
C GLY A 74 -0.13 18.55 -6.36
N GLU A 75 0.32 19.65 -5.70
CA GLU A 75 1.14 19.74 -4.47
C GLU A 75 2.29 18.72 -4.29
N ALA A 76 2.99 18.41 -5.36
CA ALA A 76 4.40 18.05 -5.30
C ALA A 76 5.06 18.84 -6.43
N THR A 77 5.92 19.75 -6.03
CA THR A 77 6.36 20.90 -6.79
C THR A 77 7.21 20.48 -8.00
N ASN A 78 6.84 20.93 -9.19
CA ASN A 78 7.80 21.11 -10.29
C ASN A 78 8.91 22.14 -9.93
N GLN A 79 8.85 22.78 -8.75
CA GLN A 79 9.93 23.60 -8.21
C GLN A 79 11.03 22.79 -7.50
N ASP A 80 10.81 21.50 -7.22
CA ASP A 80 11.86 20.65 -6.62
C ASP A 80 12.82 20.14 -7.70
N LEU A 81 12.35 19.94 -8.94
CA LEU A 81 13.17 19.46 -10.06
C LEU A 81 14.15 20.51 -10.62
N GLN A 82 13.90 21.81 -10.41
CA GLN A 82 14.85 22.87 -10.79
C GLN A 82 15.95 23.10 -9.73
N LYS A 83 15.80 22.60 -8.49
CA LYS A 83 16.82 22.75 -7.43
C LYS A 83 17.92 21.67 -7.45
N ILE A 84 17.73 20.57 -8.18
CA ILE A 84 18.69 19.46 -8.26
C ILE A 84 19.56 19.47 -9.54
N GLY A 85 19.49 20.53 -10.35
CA GLY A 85 20.48 20.79 -11.41
C GLY A 85 20.61 19.68 -12.47
N LEU A 86 19.55 18.90 -12.71
CA LEU A 86 19.60 17.75 -13.62
C LEU A 86 18.84 17.97 -14.94
N LEU A 87 18.90 19.17 -15.48
CA LEU A 87 18.53 19.43 -16.88
C LEU A 87 19.47 20.50 -17.43
N ASP A 88 20.65 20.04 -17.84
CA ASP A 88 21.45 20.72 -18.84
C ASP A 88 22.08 19.68 -19.78
N ILE A 89 22.06 20.03 -21.08
CA ILE A 89 22.70 19.40 -22.26
C ILE A 89 21.92 18.19 -22.84
N LYS A 90 21.25 18.26 -24.00
CA LYS A 90 21.45 19.06 -25.22
C LYS A 90 20.13 19.26 -25.97
#